data_AF-A0A7W1KID8-F1
#
_entry.id   AF-A0A7W1KID8-F1
#
_cell.length_a   1.000
_cell.length_b   1.000
_cell.length_c   1.000
_cell.angle_alpha   90.00
_cell.angle_beta   90.00
_cell.angle_gamma   90.00
#
_symmetry.space_group_name_H-M   'P 1'
#
loop_
_entity.id
_entity.type
_entity.pdbx_description
1 polymer ?
#
loop_
_entity_poly.entity_id
_entity_poly.type
_entity_poly.pdbx_seq_one_letter_code
_entity_poly.pdbx_strand_id
1 'polypeptide(L)'
;MPATTTLYKKAVEVSEEYLGPAGERFIRRQISTHIGIEPEELGGRDLPKLVNWASLAFALLTDNSHEVKGFTRDMLSISSSRK
;
A
#
# COMPACT_ATOMS: atom_id res chain seq x y z
N MET A 1 22.48 -8.61 -4.98
CA MET A 1 22.26 -7.15 -4.88
C MET A 1 21.41 -6.92 -3.65
N PRO A 2 21.85 -6.18 -2.61
CA PRO A 2 20.96 -5.86 -1.50
C PRO A 2 19.86 -4.95 -2.04
N ALA A 3 18.67 -5.50 -2.22
CA ALA A 3 17.51 -4.74 -2.69
C ALA A 3 17.20 -3.70 -1.61
N THR A 4 17.44 -2.43 -1.91
CA THR A 4 16.94 -1.33 -1.11
C THR A 4 15.42 -1.41 -1.15
N THR A 5 14.81 -1.91 -0.07
CA THR A 5 13.35 -2.10 -0.01
C THR A 5 12.69 -0.73 0.00
N THR A 6 12.12 -0.34 -1.15
CA THR A 6 11.38 0.92 -1.31
C THR A 6 10.04 0.83 -0.59
N LEU A 7 9.43 1.99 -0.27
CA LEU A 7 8.07 2.02 0.29
C LEU A 7 7.06 1.37 -0.64
N TYR A 8 7.24 1.49 -1.96
CA TYR A 8 6.40 0.81 -2.94
C TYR A 8 6.47 -0.71 -2.79
N LYS A 9 7.68 -1.30 -2.72
CA LYS A 9 7.82 -2.75 -2.53
C LYS A 9 7.14 -3.24 -1.25
N LYS A 10 7.31 -2.51 -0.13
CA LYS A 10 6.62 -2.85 1.12
C LYS A 10 5.11 -2.76 1.00
N ALA A 11 4.60 -1.75 0.31
CA ALA A 11 3.16 -1.59 0.06
C ALA A 11 2.61 -2.74 -0.81
N VAL A 12 3.38 -3.17 -1.81
CA VAL A 12 3.04 -4.34 -2.64
C VAL A 12 3.01 -5.60 -1.78
N GLU A 13 4.06 -5.87 -1.01
CA GLU A 13 4.14 -7.03 -0.11
C GLU A 13 2.93 -7.11 0.83
N VAL A 14 2.62 -6.01 1.53
CA VAL A 14 1.41 -5.95 2.39
C VAL A 14 0.15 -6.20 1.56
N SER A 15 0.02 -5.60 0.39
CA SER A 15 -1.20 -5.75 -0.42
C SER A 15 -1.38 -7.16 -0.97
N GLU A 16 -0.30 -7.88 -1.25
CA GLU A 16 -0.36 -9.26 -1.72
C GLU A 16 -0.83 -10.23 -0.63
N GLU A 17 -0.64 -9.91 0.66
CA GLU A 17 -1.20 -10.70 1.77
C GLU A 17 -2.74 -10.66 1.79
N TYR A 18 -3.34 -9.56 1.32
CA TYR A 18 -4.80 -9.36 1.34
C TYR A 18 -5.45 -9.65 -0.02
N LEU A 19 -4.76 -9.34 -1.13
CA LEU A 19 -5.30 -9.41 -2.49
C LEU A 19 -4.64 -10.48 -3.35
N GLY A 20 -3.68 -11.24 -2.81
CA GLY A 20 -2.87 -12.17 -3.55
C GLY A 20 -2.06 -11.46 -4.65
N PRO A 21 -1.75 -12.13 -5.78
CA PRO A 21 -0.94 -11.57 -6.87
C PRO A 21 -1.51 -10.27 -7.49
N ALA A 22 -2.76 -9.91 -7.21
CA ALA A 22 -3.35 -8.65 -7.66
C ALA A 22 -2.88 -7.43 -6.84
N GLY A 23 -2.21 -7.64 -5.71
CA GLY A 23 -1.75 -6.60 -4.79
C GLY A 23 -0.84 -5.56 -5.47
N GLU A 24 0.11 -6.00 -6.29
CA GLU A 24 0.99 -5.09 -7.02
C GLU A 24 0.21 -4.14 -7.94
N ARG A 25 -0.62 -4.72 -8.82
CA ARG A 25 -1.44 -3.95 -9.75
C ARG A 25 -2.39 -3.01 -9.01
N PHE A 26 -2.94 -3.46 -7.89
CA PHE A 26 -3.81 -2.66 -7.04
C PHE A 26 -3.08 -1.40 -6.54
N ILE A 27 -1.92 -1.55 -5.88
CA ILE A 27 -1.16 -0.41 -5.35
C ILE A 27 -0.69 0.52 -6.44
N ARG A 28 -0.15 -0.02 -7.54
CA ARG A 28 0.27 0.79 -8.70
C ARG A 28 -0.87 1.66 -9.22
N ARG A 29 -2.09 1.13 -9.27
CA ARG A 29 -3.26 1.91 -9.67
C ARG A 29 -3.60 3.02 -8.67
N GLN A 30 -3.52 2.75 -7.36
CA GLN A 30 -3.78 3.77 -6.35
C GLN A 30 -2.76 4.92 -6.44
N ILE A 31 -1.48 4.60 -6.63
CA ILE A 31 -0.41 5.61 -6.77
C ILE A 31 -0.64 6.45 -8.04
N SER A 32 -0.73 5.80 -9.20
CA SER A 32 -0.86 6.51 -10.48
C SER A 32 -2.16 7.31 -10.61
N THR A 33 -3.28 6.80 -10.09
CA THR A 33 -4.60 7.44 -10.25
C THR A 33 -4.85 8.54 -9.23
N HIS A 34 -4.43 8.34 -7.96
CA HIS A 34 -4.82 9.23 -6.87
C HIS A 34 -3.68 10.05 -6.26
N ILE A 35 -2.43 9.63 -6.46
CA ILE A 35 -1.24 10.39 -6.03
C ILE A 35 -0.64 11.15 -7.21
N GLY A 36 -0.55 10.51 -8.38
CA GLY A 36 -0.07 11.12 -9.62
C GLY A 36 1.46 11.16 -9.74
N ILE A 37 2.13 10.13 -9.22
CA ILE A 37 3.59 9.95 -9.26
C ILE A 37 3.93 8.54 -9.78
N GLU A 38 5.20 8.30 -10.11
CA GLU A 38 5.66 6.94 -10.39
C GLU A 38 5.84 6.13 -9.08
N PRO A 39 5.61 4.81 -9.08
CA PRO A 39 5.75 3.97 -7.88
C PRO A 39 7.12 4.09 -7.20
N GLU A 40 8.19 4.24 -7.97
CA GLU A 40 9.56 4.38 -7.49
C GLU A 40 9.80 5.70 -6.73
N GLU A 41 8.97 6.71 -6.99
CA GLU A 41 9.04 8.02 -6.34
C GLU A 41 8.27 8.07 -5.02
N LEU A 42 7.59 6.98 -4.64
CA LEU A 42 6.78 6.92 -3.42
C LEU A 42 7.65 7.20 -2.18
N GLY A 43 7.43 8.36 -1.58
CA GLY A 43 8.12 8.80 -0.36
C GLY A 43 7.24 8.71 0.89
N GLY A 44 7.88 8.91 2.05
CA GLY A 44 7.16 8.89 3.34
C GLY A 44 6.08 9.96 3.46
N ARG A 45 6.21 11.09 2.73
CA ARG A 45 5.21 12.15 2.66
C ARG A 45 3.93 11.74 1.93
N ASP A 46 4.05 10.79 1.01
CA ASP A 46 2.95 10.32 0.14
C ASP A 46 2.21 9.12 0.76
N LEU A 47 2.86 8.43 1.71
CA LEU A 47 2.33 7.24 2.34
C LEU A 47 0.95 7.45 2.99
N PRO A 48 0.69 8.50 3.79
CA PRO A 48 -0.65 8.70 4.38
C PRO A 48 -1.74 8.81 3.31
N LYS A 49 -1.42 9.45 2.17
CA LYS A 49 -2.34 9.58 1.04
C LYS A 49 -2.57 8.22 0.37
N LEU A 50 -1.51 7.42 0.17
CA LEU A 50 -1.62 6.06 -0.36
C LEU A 50 -2.50 5.18 0.53
N VAL A 51 -2.25 5.16 1.84
CA VAL A 51 -3.03 4.35 2.79
C VAL A 51 -4.50 4.72 2.69
N ASN A 52 -4.85 6.01 2.70
CA ASN A 52 -6.24 6.42 2.64
C ASN A 52 -6.97 5.91 1.37
N TRP A 53 -6.36 6.07 0.19
CA TRP A 53 -6.96 5.60 -1.06
C TRP A 53 -6.99 4.09 -1.18
N ALA A 54 -5.92 3.41 -0.77
CA ALA A 54 -5.85 1.96 -0.79
C ALA A 54 -6.87 1.35 0.17
N SER A 55 -7.02 1.87 1.38
CA SER A 55 -8.02 1.40 2.35
C SER A 55 -9.44 1.64 1.89
N LEU A 56 -9.72 2.80 1.28
CA LEU A 56 -11.04 3.08 0.70
C LEU A 56 -11.35 2.13 -0.44
N ALA A 57 -10.41 1.94 -1.37
CA ALA A 57 -10.59 1.03 -2.50
C ALA A 57 -10.74 -0.42 -2.04
N PHE A 58 -9.99 -0.84 -1.02
CA PHE A 58 -10.11 -2.19 -0.45
C PHE A 58 -11.45 -2.41 0.25
N ALA A 59 -11.95 -1.41 0.98
CA ALA A 59 -13.28 -1.44 1.60
C ALA A 59 -14.43 -1.56 0.59
N LEU A 60 -14.21 -1.21 -0.67
CA LEU A 60 -15.19 -1.43 -1.76
C LEU A 60 -15.13 -2.85 -2.34
N LEU A 61 -14.10 -3.64 -2.00
CA LEU A 61 -13.91 -5.01 -2.49
C LEU A 61 -14.33 -6.07 -1.49
N THR A 62 -14.52 -5.71 -0.21
CA THR A 62 -14.88 -6.64 0.86
C THR A 62 -15.81 -5.98 1.88
N ASP A 63 -16.80 -6.73 2.35
CA ASP A 63 -17.64 -6.32 3.49
C ASP A 63 -16.97 -6.63 4.84
N ASN A 64 -15.79 -7.26 4.83
CA ASN A 64 -15.07 -7.62 6.04
C ASN A 64 -14.32 -6.42 6.64
N SER A 65 -15.01 -5.67 7.49
CA SER A 65 -14.44 -4.51 8.20
C SER A 65 -13.19 -4.82 9.05
N HIS A 66 -12.99 -6.09 9.47
CA HIS A 66 -11.79 -6.50 10.20
C HIS A 66 -10.57 -6.57 9.27
N GLU A 67 -10.72 -7.09 8.05
CA GLU A 67 -9.67 -7.09 7.04
C GLU A 67 -9.31 -5.67 6.61
N VAL A 68 -10.29 -4.79 6.41
CA VAL A 68 -10.02 -3.39 6.06
C VAL A 68 -9.18 -2.69 7.14
N LYS A 69 -9.51 -2.91 8.42
CA LYS A 69 -8.73 -2.37 9.55
C LYS A 69 -7.32 -2.97 9.61
N GLY A 70 -7.19 -4.28 9.39
CA GLY A 70 -5.91 -4.98 9.30
C GLY A 70 -5.03 -4.39 8.22
N PHE A 71 -5.54 -4.35 6.98
CA PHE A 71 -4.85 -3.80 5.82
C PHE A 71 -4.38 -2.37 6.06
N THR A 72 -5.27 -1.51 6.59
CA THR A 72 -4.94 -0.11 6.89
C THR A 72 -3.80 0.01 7.90
N ARG A 73 -3.86 -0.77 8.99
CA ARG A 73 -2.83 -0.78 10.03
C ARG A 73 -1.49 -1.26 9.47
N ASP A 74 -1.50 -2.33 8.70
CA ASP A 74 -0.28 -2.96 8.19
C ASP A 74 0.38 -2.04 7.15
N MET A 75 -0.41 -1.38 6.31
CA MET A 75 0.04 -0.32 5.39
C MET A 75 0.65 0.89 6.13
N LEU A 76 0.08 1.32 7.27
CA LEU A 76 0.69 2.39 8.08
C LEU A 76 2.02 1.97 8.72
N SER A 77 2.21 0.68 8.96
CA SER A 77 3.41 0.16 9.61
C SER A 77 4.65 0.21 8.70
N ILE A 78 4.48 0.35 7.38
CA ILE A 78 5.60 0.25 6.42
C ILE A 78 6.59 1.43 6.51
N SER A 79 6.17 2.59 7.04
CA SER A 79 7.08 3.70 7.35
C SER A 79 7.91 3.46 8.61
N SER A 80 7.49 2.56 9.49
CA SER A 80 8.13 2.28 10.76
C SER A 80 9.28 1.29 10.60
N SER A 81 10.21 1.54 9.68
CA SER A 81 11.54 0.95 9.81
C SER A 81 12.26 1.66 10.95
N ARG A 82 12.13 1.11 12.17
CA ARG A 82 13.19 1.31 13.18
C ARG A 82 14.49 0.84 12.55
N LYS A 83 15.47 1.74 12.48
CA LYS A 83 16.88 1.37 12.45
C LYS A 83 17.24 0.66 13.75
#